data_AF-A0A3K8YTN6-F1
#
_entry.id   AF-A0A3K8YTN6-F1
#
_cell.length_a   1.000
_cell.length_b   1.000
_cell.length_c   1.000
_cell.angle_alpha   90.00
_cell.angle_beta   90.00
_cell.angle_gamma   90.00
#
_symmetry.space_group_name_H-M   'P 1'
#
loop_
_entity.id
_entity.type
_entity.pdbx_description
1 polymer ?
#
loop_
_entity_poly.entity_id
_entity_poly.type
_entity_poly.pdbx_seq_one_letter_code
_entity_poly.pdbx_strand_id
1 'polypeptide(L)'
;MISMKNKVNIFIIPILSLVVALIPAMFLLSPYLRGYIFSTYRASAIFNTAILTIYSIGAFVSFYSIVEVGRARFILSRGDGNKNCRLISNLNKLFYSAEYPNAGSLISSANESAFKTKTQRLSLIHTCMNTSTMMGLLGTFFGLSVTVASVVVLLDKSSLGGGGNSSEILDVIVNIMKSLSAPLRGMNIAFVASIYGVVSAILLGVQTIICRSAYNSLFYCLREMSIEYLKKNDEQIGLDNNKVNAGRIIVKGINSILEQVINLNNATNKQYDITAAALSGIDMNMSRINSCLSSISDVLVILSQ
;
A
#
# COMPACT_ATOMS: atom_id res chain seq x y z
N MET A 1 -14.26 21.25 23.94
CA MET A 1 -13.85 22.32 22.97
C MET A 1 -12.58 21.87 22.25
N ILE A 2 -12.67 21.40 21.01
CA ILE A 2 -11.52 20.83 20.28
C ILE A 2 -10.52 21.94 19.92
N SER A 3 -9.28 21.83 20.40
CA SER A 3 -8.18 22.78 20.21
C SER A 3 -7.95 23.18 18.74
N MET A 4 -7.61 24.45 18.49
CA MET A 4 -7.31 25.03 17.16
C MET A 4 -6.34 24.17 16.34
N LYS A 5 -5.37 23.52 16.98
CA LYS A 5 -4.39 22.61 16.37
C LYS A 5 -5.05 21.43 15.64
N ASN A 6 -6.21 20.97 16.13
CA ASN A 6 -6.94 19.85 15.54
C ASN A 6 -7.72 20.26 14.28
N LYS A 7 -8.16 21.52 14.18
CA LYS A 7 -8.82 22.05 12.97
C LYS A 7 -7.84 22.20 11.81
N VAL A 8 -6.61 22.63 12.09
CA VAL A 8 -5.56 22.76 11.06
C VAL A 8 -5.16 21.38 10.51
N ASN A 9 -5.02 20.37 11.37
CA ASN A 9 -4.70 19.00 10.95
C ASN A 9 -5.78 18.36 10.06
N ILE A 10 -7.05 18.78 10.16
CA ILE A 10 -8.13 18.29 9.28
C ILE A 10 -7.90 18.68 7.82
N PHE A 11 -7.30 19.85 7.57
CA PHE A 11 -7.03 20.35 6.22
C PHE A 11 -5.62 20.02 5.72
N ILE A 12 -4.62 19.94 6.61
CA ILE A 12 -3.24 19.64 6.21
C ILE A 12 -3.09 18.21 5.65
N ILE A 13 -3.69 17.21 6.30
CA ILE A 13 -3.53 15.80 5.92
C ILE A 13 -4.02 15.49 4.49
N PRO A 14 -5.21 15.93 4.04
CA PRO A 14 -5.64 15.71 2.65
C PRO A 14 -4.77 16.48 1.65
N ILE A 15 -4.29 17.68 1.99
CA ILE A 15 -3.36 18.44 1.14
C ILE A 15 -2.04 17.67 0.98
N LEU A 16 -1.46 17.19 2.09
CA LEU A 16 -0.24 16.39 2.06
C LEU A 16 -0.39 15.13 1.19
N SER A 17 -1.52 14.42 1.33
CA SER A 17 -1.80 13.26 0.49
C SER A 17 -1.93 13.62 -0.99
N LEU A 18 -2.56 14.75 -1.32
CA LEU A 18 -2.68 15.24 -2.69
C LEU A 18 -1.32 15.58 -3.28
N VAL A 19 -0.46 16.26 -2.52
CA VAL A 19 0.92 16.56 -2.95
C VAL A 19 1.67 15.27 -3.25
N VAL A 20 1.63 14.27 -2.36
CA VAL A 20 2.29 12.98 -2.59
C VAL A 20 1.73 12.24 -3.81
N ALA A 21 0.42 12.29 -4.06
CA ALA A 21 -0.21 11.70 -5.23
C ALA A 21 0.17 12.39 -6.55
N LEU A 22 0.49 13.69 -6.51
CA LEU A 22 0.84 14.46 -7.69
C LEU A 22 2.34 14.47 -8.00
N ILE A 23 3.19 13.88 -7.16
CA ILE A 23 4.66 13.82 -7.40
C ILE A 23 4.97 13.34 -8.84
N PRO A 24 4.43 12.22 -9.35
CA PRO A 24 4.74 11.77 -10.71
C PRO A 24 4.31 12.78 -11.80
N ALA A 25 3.19 13.46 -11.61
CA ALA A 25 2.70 14.49 -12.52
C ALA A 25 3.59 15.74 -12.50
N MET A 26 4.10 16.14 -11.33
CA MET A 26 5.05 17.25 -11.18
C MET A 26 6.37 16.97 -11.91
N PHE A 27 6.87 15.74 -11.82
CA PHE A 27 8.06 15.30 -12.57
C PHE A 27 7.85 15.35 -14.09
N LEU A 28 6.65 15.01 -14.56
CA LEU A 28 6.26 15.11 -15.99
C LEU A 28 6.16 16.56 -16.51
N LEU A 29 5.79 17.51 -15.64
CA LEU A 29 5.69 18.93 -15.99
C LEU A 29 7.07 19.62 -16.12
N SER A 30 8.12 19.07 -15.49
CA SER A 30 9.46 19.66 -15.54
C SER A 30 10.09 19.48 -16.93
N PRO A 31 10.44 20.57 -17.65
CA PRO A 31 10.92 20.50 -19.03
C PRO A 31 12.24 19.74 -19.19
N TYR A 32 13.10 19.76 -18.16
CA TYR A 32 14.38 19.06 -18.15
C TYR A 32 14.23 17.55 -18.02
N LEU A 33 13.26 17.08 -17.20
CA LEU A 33 13.07 15.65 -16.94
C LEU A 33 12.10 15.00 -17.93
N ARG A 34 11.21 15.79 -18.55
CA ARG A 34 10.19 15.30 -19.47
C ARG A 34 10.80 14.45 -20.60
N GLY A 35 11.88 14.90 -21.23
CA GLY A 35 12.54 14.17 -22.31
C GLY A 35 13.04 12.78 -21.87
N TYR A 36 13.67 12.72 -20.71
CA TYR A 36 14.18 11.47 -20.12
C TYR A 36 13.05 10.52 -19.70
N ILE A 37 11.98 11.05 -19.11
CA ILE A 37 10.82 10.23 -18.69
C ILE A 37 10.13 9.63 -19.91
N PHE A 38 9.92 10.39 -20.99
CA PHE A 38 9.28 9.88 -22.20
C PHE A 38 10.15 8.86 -22.95
N SER A 39 11.46 9.06 -23.04
CA SER A 39 12.37 8.08 -23.67
C SER A 39 12.39 6.77 -22.90
N THR A 40 12.44 6.86 -21.57
CA THR A 40 12.40 5.74 -20.63
C THR A 40 11.05 5.02 -20.66
N TYR A 41 9.94 5.77 -20.65
CA TYR A 41 8.59 5.24 -20.74
C TYR A 41 8.38 4.41 -22.02
N ARG A 42 8.87 4.90 -23.16
CA ARG A 42 8.79 4.22 -24.46
C ARG A 42 9.59 2.93 -24.52
N ALA A 43 10.62 2.75 -23.68
CA ALA A 43 11.36 1.49 -23.63
C ALA A 43 10.45 0.32 -23.25
N SER A 44 9.61 0.50 -22.22
CA SER A 44 8.72 -0.53 -21.68
C SER A 44 7.27 -0.03 -21.55
N ALA A 45 6.68 0.42 -22.67
CA ALA A 45 5.39 1.14 -22.65
C ALA A 45 4.25 0.34 -22.00
N ILE A 46 4.19 -0.98 -22.25
CA ILE A 46 3.12 -1.85 -21.74
C ILE A 46 3.17 -1.95 -20.20
N PHE A 47 4.33 -2.32 -19.66
CA PHE A 47 4.52 -2.46 -18.20
C PHE A 47 4.39 -1.12 -17.50
N ASN A 48 5.01 -0.06 -18.03
CA ASN A 48 4.97 1.27 -17.43
C ASN A 48 3.53 1.83 -17.38
N THR A 49 2.71 1.58 -18.41
CA THR A 49 1.29 1.99 -18.43
C THR A 49 0.47 1.20 -17.42
N ALA A 50 0.68 -0.11 -17.33
CA ALA A 50 0.00 -0.95 -16.35
C ALA A 50 0.33 -0.50 -14.91
N ILE A 51 1.60 -0.27 -14.62
CA ILE A 51 2.08 0.24 -13.32
C ILE A 51 1.45 1.60 -13.01
N LEU A 52 1.45 2.54 -13.97
CA LEU A 52 0.88 3.87 -13.78
C LEU A 52 -0.64 3.84 -13.53
N THR A 53 -1.34 2.91 -14.18
CA THR A 53 -2.79 2.70 -13.97
C THR A 53 -3.07 2.18 -12.56
N ILE A 54 -2.33 1.16 -12.12
CA ILE A 54 -2.43 0.61 -10.75
C ILE A 54 -2.11 1.69 -9.71
N TYR A 55 -1.04 2.46 -9.94
CA TYR A 55 -0.67 3.60 -9.10
C TYR A 55 -1.82 4.60 -8.97
N SER A 56 -2.41 5.00 -10.09
CA SER A 56 -3.49 5.99 -10.12
C SER A 56 -4.72 5.52 -9.33
N ILE A 57 -5.08 4.24 -9.45
CA ILE A 57 -6.18 3.64 -8.67
C ILE A 57 -5.86 3.67 -7.17
N GLY A 58 -4.67 3.20 -6.78
CA GLY A 58 -4.24 3.19 -5.37
C GLY A 58 -4.19 4.60 -4.78
N ALA A 59 -3.66 5.56 -5.54
CA ALA A 59 -3.55 6.95 -5.13
C ALA A 59 -4.91 7.62 -4.97
N PHE A 60 -5.83 7.36 -5.90
CA PHE A 60 -7.20 7.85 -5.81
C PHE A 60 -7.92 7.28 -4.57
N VAL A 61 -7.81 5.97 -4.32
CA VAL A 61 -8.42 5.34 -3.14
C VAL A 61 -7.87 5.93 -1.85
N SER A 62 -6.54 6.12 -1.75
CA SER A 62 -5.91 6.72 -0.56
C SER A 62 -6.38 8.15 -0.32
N PHE A 63 -6.36 8.99 -1.36
CA PHE A 63 -6.81 10.37 -1.27
C PHE A 63 -8.28 10.46 -0.86
N TYR A 64 -9.15 9.68 -1.52
CA TYR A 64 -10.58 9.64 -1.21
C TYR A 64 -10.83 9.24 0.25
N SER A 65 -10.14 8.19 0.74
CA SER A 65 -10.26 7.75 2.13
C SER A 65 -9.89 8.83 3.14
N ILE A 66 -8.82 9.60 2.87
CA ILE A 66 -8.37 10.68 3.75
C ILE A 66 -9.39 11.83 3.76
N VAL A 67 -9.92 12.21 2.60
CA VAL A 67 -10.98 13.24 2.50
C VAL A 67 -12.24 12.79 3.24
N GLU A 68 -12.64 11.53 3.10
CA GLU A 68 -13.81 10.95 3.78
C GLU A 68 -13.65 11.04 5.31
N VAL A 69 -12.47 10.70 5.82
CA VAL A 69 -12.12 10.83 7.25
C VAL A 69 -12.08 12.30 7.70
N GLY A 70 -11.54 13.21 6.89
CA GLY A 70 -11.53 14.64 7.18
C GLY A 70 -12.95 15.20 7.30
N ARG A 71 -13.84 14.84 6.37
CA ARG A 71 -15.27 15.20 6.39
C ARG A 71 -15.97 14.64 7.62
N ALA A 72 -15.70 13.38 7.96
CA ALA A 72 -16.23 12.72 9.16
C ALA A 72 -15.88 13.51 10.43
N ARG A 73 -14.59 13.81 10.63
CA ARG A 73 -14.12 14.59 11.79
C ARG A 73 -14.69 16.01 11.82
N PHE A 74 -14.88 16.62 10.66
CA PHE A 74 -15.44 17.97 10.56
C PHE A 74 -16.91 18.02 11.01
N ILE A 75 -17.72 17.03 10.63
CA ILE A 75 -19.13 16.92 11.05
C ILE A 75 -19.22 16.77 12.58
N LEU A 76 -18.39 15.89 13.16
CA LEU A 76 -18.29 15.71 14.61
C LEU A 76 -17.84 17.00 15.31
N SER A 77 -16.84 17.70 14.78
CA SER A 77 -16.30 18.90 15.43
C SER A 77 -17.25 20.11 15.39
N ARG A 78 -18.18 20.16 14.42
CA ARG A 78 -19.16 21.26 14.28
C ARG A 78 -20.47 21.03 15.03
N GLY A 79 -20.74 19.82 15.49
CA GLY A 79 -22.01 19.49 16.12
C GLY A 79 -23.21 19.50 15.20
N ASP A 80 -22.99 19.26 13.91
CA ASP A 80 -24.03 19.33 12.90
C ASP A 80 -24.78 17.99 12.83
N GLY A 81 -25.87 17.85 13.59
CA GLY A 81 -26.66 16.62 13.76
C GLY A 81 -27.43 16.16 12.50
N ASN A 82 -27.50 16.97 11.44
CA ASN A 82 -28.30 16.64 10.25
C ASN A 82 -27.47 16.04 9.09
N LYS A 83 -26.13 16.00 9.21
CA LYS A 83 -25.24 15.51 8.14
C LYS A 83 -24.80 14.06 8.34
N ASN A 84 -25.28 13.18 7.47
CA ASN A 84 -24.85 11.79 7.46
C ASN A 84 -23.47 11.64 6.80
N CYS A 85 -22.63 10.77 7.35
CA CYS A 85 -21.36 10.38 6.77
C CYS A 85 -21.22 8.86 6.87
N ARG A 86 -20.75 8.19 5.81
CA ARG A 86 -20.73 6.71 5.74
C ARG A 86 -19.92 6.07 6.88
N LEU A 87 -18.86 6.71 7.35
CA LEU A 87 -18.05 6.21 8.48
C LEU A 87 -18.74 6.35 9.84
N ILE A 88 -19.57 7.38 10.00
CA ILE A 88 -20.23 7.74 11.27
C ILE A 88 -21.67 7.23 11.28
N SER A 89 -22.20 6.78 10.13
CA SER A 89 -23.60 6.42 9.94
C SER A 89 -24.53 7.53 10.43
N ASN A 90 -25.13 7.35 11.61
CA ASN A 90 -26.03 8.29 12.29
C ASN A 90 -25.50 8.76 13.67
N LEU A 91 -24.23 8.51 14.00
CA LEU A 91 -23.66 8.89 15.31
C LEU A 91 -23.73 10.40 15.60
N ASN A 92 -23.74 11.25 14.57
CA ASN A 92 -23.90 12.70 14.81
C ASN A 92 -25.27 13.03 15.41
N LYS A 93 -26.33 12.29 15.07
CA LYS A 93 -27.67 12.47 15.65
C LYS A 93 -27.67 12.10 17.13
N LEU A 94 -26.93 11.06 17.50
CA LEU A 94 -26.80 10.67 18.91
C LEU A 94 -26.14 11.75 19.77
N PHE A 95 -25.03 12.33 19.31
CA PHE A 95 -24.29 13.31 20.11
C PHE A 95 -24.99 14.67 20.19
N TYR A 96 -25.82 15.02 19.20
CA TYR A 96 -26.35 16.38 19.02
C TYR A 96 -27.88 16.51 19.00
N SER A 97 -28.64 15.41 18.92
CA SER A 97 -30.10 15.42 19.14
C SER A 97 -30.43 14.66 20.43
N ALA A 98 -31.23 15.29 21.28
CA ALA A 98 -31.23 15.12 22.73
C ALA A 98 -31.83 13.82 23.29
N GLU A 99 -32.08 12.78 22.49
CA GLU A 99 -32.90 11.67 22.97
C GLU A 99 -32.58 10.33 22.28
N TYR A 100 -31.65 9.57 22.86
CA TYR A 100 -31.42 8.19 22.44
C TYR A 100 -31.02 7.29 23.64
N PRO A 101 -31.88 6.31 24.02
CA PRO A 101 -31.59 5.34 25.08
C PRO A 101 -30.41 4.38 24.78
N ASN A 102 -29.91 4.36 23.54
CA ASN A 102 -28.99 3.34 23.01
C ASN A 102 -27.65 3.91 22.50
N ALA A 103 -27.08 4.87 23.21
CA ALA A 103 -25.83 5.52 22.81
C ALA A 103 -24.64 4.56 22.61
N GLY A 104 -24.51 3.56 23.49
CA GLY A 104 -23.40 2.60 23.45
C GLY A 104 -23.40 1.71 22.20
N SER A 105 -24.57 1.28 21.73
CA SER A 105 -24.69 0.41 20.54
C SER A 105 -24.38 1.18 19.26
N LEU A 106 -24.72 2.47 19.19
CA LEU A 106 -24.41 3.35 18.05
C LEU A 106 -22.92 3.70 17.98
N ILE A 107 -22.26 3.94 19.11
CA ILE A 107 -20.80 4.15 19.18
C ILE A 107 -20.07 2.89 18.70
N SER A 108 -20.47 1.72 19.18
CA SER A 108 -19.91 0.44 18.73
C SER A 108 -20.12 0.22 17.23
N SER A 109 -21.34 0.48 16.73
CA SER A 109 -21.68 0.32 15.30
C SER A 109 -20.86 1.23 14.37
N ALA A 110 -20.60 2.47 14.78
CA ALA A 110 -19.77 3.37 13.97
C ALA A 110 -18.29 3.04 14.07
N ASN A 111 -17.81 2.58 15.23
CA ASN A 111 -16.44 2.10 15.38
C ASN A 111 -16.19 0.90 14.46
N GLU A 112 -17.14 -0.04 14.42
CA GLU A 112 -17.12 -1.20 13.53
C GLU A 112 -17.19 -0.80 12.05
N SER A 113 -18.10 0.11 11.68
CA SER A 113 -18.18 0.62 10.30
C SER A 113 -16.90 1.32 9.84
N ALA A 114 -16.33 2.17 10.70
CA ALA A 114 -15.06 2.86 10.44
C ALA A 114 -13.89 1.88 10.35
N PHE A 115 -13.86 0.85 11.21
CA PHE A 115 -12.84 -0.20 11.19
C PHE A 115 -12.93 -1.05 9.92
N LYS A 116 -14.12 -1.53 9.55
CA LYS A 116 -14.36 -2.26 8.31
C LYS A 116 -13.93 -1.45 7.09
N THR A 117 -14.31 -0.18 7.05
CA THR A 117 -13.93 0.73 5.95
C THR A 117 -12.41 0.94 5.91
N LYS A 118 -11.76 1.19 7.06
CA LYS A 118 -10.30 1.31 7.15
C LYS A 118 -9.62 0.06 6.60
N THR A 119 -9.96 -1.12 7.11
CA THR A 119 -9.34 -2.39 6.72
C THR A 119 -9.50 -2.66 5.23
N GLN A 120 -10.71 -2.46 4.69
CA GLN A 120 -10.97 -2.64 3.25
C GLN A 120 -10.15 -1.68 2.39
N ARG A 121 -10.12 -0.38 2.71
CA ARG A 121 -9.39 0.63 1.92
C ARG A 121 -7.89 0.42 1.97
N LEU A 122 -7.37 0.09 3.16
CA LEU A 122 -5.95 -0.15 3.34
C LEU A 122 -5.50 -1.43 2.65
N SER A 123 -6.31 -2.49 2.70
CA SER A 123 -6.07 -3.72 1.95
C SER A 123 -5.99 -3.44 0.45
N LEU A 124 -6.90 -2.64 -0.12
CA LEU A 124 -6.85 -2.27 -1.54
C LEU A 124 -5.57 -1.50 -1.90
N ILE A 125 -5.14 -0.55 -1.06
CA ILE A 125 -3.90 0.20 -1.31
C ILE A 125 -2.68 -0.74 -1.26
N HIS A 126 -2.62 -1.64 -0.26
CA HIS A 126 -1.58 -2.67 -0.16
C HIS A 126 -1.56 -3.62 -1.37
N THR A 127 -2.73 -4.02 -1.86
CA THR A 127 -2.82 -4.81 -3.09
C THR A 127 -2.24 -4.02 -4.27
N CYS A 128 -2.57 -2.74 -4.43
CA CYS A 128 -2.00 -1.90 -5.49
C CYS A 128 -0.47 -1.77 -5.38
N MET A 129 0.06 -1.61 -4.16
CA MET A 129 1.50 -1.60 -3.89
C MET A 129 2.16 -2.90 -4.36
N ASN A 130 1.63 -4.04 -3.90
CA ASN A 130 2.19 -5.35 -4.21
C ASN A 130 2.08 -5.68 -5.70
N THR A 131 0.94 -5.39 -6.33
CA THR A 131 0.74 -5.61 -7.76
C THR A 131 1.66 -4.71 -8.60
N SER A 132 1.90 -3.46 -8.18
CA SER A 132 2.85 -2.57 -8.84
C SER A 132 4.28 -3.13 -8.81
N THR A 133 4.73 -3.63 -7.66
CA THR A 133 6.04 -4.29 -7.51
C THR A 133 6.14 -5.54 -8.36
N MET A 134 5.10 -6.39 -8.33
CA MET A 134 5.04 -7.61 -9.14
C MET A 134 5.05 -7.31 -10.65
N MET A 135 4.38 -6.24 -11.09
CA MET A 135 4.40 -5.83 -12.48
C MET A 135 5.78 -5.30 -12.91
N GLY A 136 6.50 -4.65 -11.99
CA GLY A 136 7.92 -4.32 -12.18
C GLY A 136 8.79 -5.57 -12.39
N LEU A 137 8.62 -6.57 -11.51
CA LEU A 137 9.32 -7.87 -11.62
C LEU A 137 9.01 -8.62 -12.93
N LEU A 138 7.75 -8.61 -13.35
CA LEU A 138 7.33 -9.17 -14.65
C LEU A 138 8.01 -8.47 -15.82
N GLY A 139 8.18 -7.15 -15.75
CA GLY A 139 8.94 -6.38 -16.73
C GLY A 139 10.41 -6.80 -16.77
N THR A 140 11.02 -7.09 -15.61
CA THR A 140 12.39 -7.62 -15.52
C THR A 140 12.51 -8.98 -16.19
N PHE A 141 11.58 -9.90 -15.90
CA PHE A 141 11.54 -11.22 -16.52
C PHE A 141 11.41 -11.10 -18.04
N PHE A 142 10.49 -10.26 -18.53
CA PHE A 142 10.31 -10.02 -19.94
C PHE A 142 11.57 -9.45 -20.62
N GLY A 143 12.21 -8.44 -20.01
CA GLY A 143 13.43 -7.85 -20.56
C GLY A 143 14.59 -8.85 -20.61
N LEU A 144 14.73 -9.71 -19.59
CA LEU A 144 15.70 -10.81 -19.60
C LEU A 144 15.40 -11.82 -20.72
N SER A 145 14.13 -12.18 -20.94
CA SER A 145 13.76 -13.07 -22.05
C SER A 145 14.12 -12.47 -23.42
N VAL A 146 13.93 -11.17 -23.62
CA VAL A 146 14.36 -10.47 -24.85
C VAL A 146 15.88 -10.51 -25.01
N THR A 147 16.62 -10.32 -23.91
CA THR A 147 18.09 -10.42 -23.91
C THR A 147 18.55 -11.82 -24.30
N VAL A 148 17.99 -12.86 -23.69
CA VAL A 148 18.33 -14.26 -23.99
C VAL A 148 18.01 -14.61 -25.44
N ALA A 149 16.82 -14.26 -25.92
CA ALA A 149 16.44 -14.49 -27.32
C ALA A 149 17.40 -13.80 -28.30
N SER A 150 17.85 -12.60 -27.96
CA SER A 150 18.84 -11.87 -28.77
C SER A 150 20.19 -12.59 -28.79
N VAL A 151 20.67 -13.07 -27.63
CA VAL A 151 21.95 -13.81 -27.53
C VAL A 151 21.93 -15.09 -28.36
N VAL A 152 20.82 -15.85 -28.35
CA VAL A 152 20.68 -17.06 -29.20
C VAL A 152 20.86 -16.72 -30.67
N VAL A 153 20.22 -15.65 -31.16
CA VAL A 153 20.36 -15.17 -32.54
C VAL A 153 21.80 -14.75 -32.86
N LEU A 154 22.57 -14.25 -31.89
CA LEU A 154 23.98 -13.91 -32.10
C LEU A 154 24.85 -15.16 -32.23
N LEU A 155 24.62 -16.18 -31.40
CA LEU A 155 25.34 -17.44 -31.46
C LEU A 155 25.11 -18.13 -32.81
N ASP A 156 23.87 -18.15 -33.29
CA ASP A 156 23.50 -18.73 -34.60
C ASP A 156 24.17 -18.00 -35.77
N LYS A 157 24.40 -16.68 -35.67
CA LYS A 157 25.04 -15.88 -36.72
C LYS A 157 26.57 -15.97 -36.69
N SER A 158 27.16 -16.17 -35.52
CA SER A 158 28.61 -16.25 -35.35
C SER A 158 29.25 -17.49 -35.98
N SER A 159 28.46 -18.53 -36.26
CA SER A 159 28.92 -19.76 -36.92
C SER A 159 29.07 -19.65 -38.45
N LEU A 160 28.67 -18.52 -39.08
CA LEU A 160 28.56 -18.38 -40.54
C LEU A 160 29.59 -17.45 -41.24
N GLY A 161 30.58 -16.87 -40.55
CA GLY A 161 31.43 -15.81 -41.14
C GLY A 161 32.94 -16.01 -41.04
N GLY A 162 33.55 -16.67 -42.04
CA GLY A 162 34.99 -16.72 -42.25
C GLY A 162 35.35 -16.40 -43.70
N GLY A 163 35.95 -15.24 -43.94
CA GLY A 163 36.47 -14.80 -45.25
C GLY A 163 36.65 -13.29 -45.25
N GLY A 164 37.90 -12.83 -45.39
CA GLY A 164 38.31 -11.46 -45.07
C GLY A 164 38.58 -10.53 -46.26
N ASN A 165 38.34 -9.23 -46.05
CA ASN A 165 38.94 -8.06 -46.71
C ASN A 165 38.83 -6.81 -45.81
N SER A 166 39.75 -5.84 -45.94
CA SER A 166 39.88 -4.70 -45.01
C SER A 166 38.71 -3.70 -45.03
N SER A 167 37.85 -3.67 -46.06
CA SER A 167 36.58 -2.91 -46.03
C SER A 167 35.52 -3.57 -45.15
N GLU A 168 35.68 -4.86 -44.83
CA GLU A 168 34.76 -5.63 -44.00
C GLU A 168 34.96 -5.35 -42.50
N ILE A 169 36.06 -4.71 -42.08
CA ILE A 169 36.28 -4.42 -40.64
C ILE A 169 35.23 -3.43 -40.12
N LEU A 170 34.88 -2.40 -40.89
CA LEU A 170 33.80 -1.48 -40.54
C LEU A 170 32.45 -2.19 -40.53
N ASP A 171 32.19 -3.07 -41.50
CA ASP A 171 30.96 -3.86 -41.55
C ASP A 171 30.85 -4.85 -40.39
N VAL A 172 31.96 -5.50 -40.01
CA VAL A 172 32.07 -6.37 -38.84
C VAL A 172 31.82 -5.57 -37.56
N ILE A 173 32.39 -4.38 -37.40
CA ILE A 173 32.14 -3.50 -36.25
C ILE A 173 30.67 -3.08 -36.20
N VAL A 174 30.09 -2.65 -37.32
CA VAL A 174 28.66 -2.28 -37.39
C VAL A 174 27.76 -3.47 -37.06
N ASN A 175 28.14 -4.68 -37.49
CA ASN A 175 27.39 -5.90 -37.21
C ASN A 175 27.50 -6.29 -35.72
N ILE A 176 28.67 -6.15 -35.10
CA ILE A 176 28.86 -6.32 -33.64
C ILE A 176 28.05 -5.29 -32.86
N MET A 177 28.07 -4.01 -33.26
CA MET A 177 27.29 -2.96 -32.59
C MET A 177 25.79 -3.21 -32.68
N LYS A 178 25.27 -3.59 -33.86
CA LYS A 178 23.87 -4.02 -34.02
C LYS A 178 23.55 -5.24 -33.17
N SER A 179 24.48 -6.19 -33.11
CA SER A 179 24.34 -7.43 -32.35
C SER A 179 24.24 -7.19 -30.85
N LEU A 180 25.05 -6.29 -30.28
CA LEU A 180 24.99 -5.91 -28.87
C LEU A 180 23.80 -5.01 -28.52
N SER A 181 23.28 -4.25 -29.48
CA SER A 181 22.19 -3.30 -29.23
C SER A 181 20.91 -3.98 -28.75
N ALA A 182 20.58 -5.17 -29.27
CA ALA A 182 19.36 -5.90 -28.91
C ALA A 182 19.37 -6.43 -27.45
N PRO A 183 20.42 -7.13 -26.96
CA PRO A 183 20.59 -7.46 -25.55
C PRO A 183 20.55 -6.24 -24.62
N LEU A 184 21.22 -5.14 -24.99
CA LEU A 184 21.21 -3.90 -24.20
C LEU A 184 19.82 -3.28 -24.11
N ARG A 185 19.01 -3.38 -25.17
CA ARG A 185 17.61 -2.95 -25.16
C ARG A 185 16.76 -3.79 -24.21
N GLY A 186 16.91 -5.12 -24.23
CA GLY A 186 16.23 -6.02 -23.29
C GLY A 186 16.54 -5.69 -21.83
N MET A 187 17.82 -5.42 -21.53
CA MET A 187 18.25 -4.95 -20.21
C MET A 187 17.62 -3.61 -19.82
N ASN A 188 17.57 -2.62 -20.72
CA ASN A 188 16.95 -1.33 -20.44
C ASN A 188 15.44 -1.47 -20.13
N ILE A 189 14.72 -2.32 -20.88
CA ILE A 189 13.29 -2.62 -20.63
C ILE A 189 13.09 -3.16 -19.20
N ALA A 190 13.92 -4.15 -18.82
CA ALA A 190 13.89 -4.78 -17.51
C ALA A 190 14.16 -3.78 -16.37
N PHE A 191 15.23 -3.02 -16.50
CA PHE A 191 15.66 -2.06 -15.49
C PHE A 191 14.61 -0.97 -15.24
N VAL A 192 14.09 -0.39 -16.33
CA VAL A 192 13.11 0.70 -16.26
C VAL A 192 11.79 0.23 -15.64
N ALA A 193 11.28 -0.92 -16.05
CA ALA A 193 10.03 -1.45 -15.50
C ALA A 193 10.14 -1.70 -13.99
N SER A 194 11.29 -2.19 -13.52
CA SER A 194 11.57 -2.40 -12.10
C SER A 194 11.57 -1.09 -11.31
N ILE A 195 12.24 -0.04 -11.81
CA ILE A 195 12.23 1.29 -11.17
C ILE A 195 10.81 1.83 -11.06
N TYR A 196 10.01 1.76 -12.12
CA TYR A 196 8.62 2.22 -12.09
C TYR A 196 7.80 1.46 -11.03
N GLY A 197 7.96 0.13 -10.96
CA GLY A 197 7.26 -0.71 -10.00
C GLY A 197 7.58 -0.35 -8.55
N VAL A 198 8.87 -0.23 -8.23
CA VAL A 198 9.36 0.11 -6.88
C VAL A 198 9.00 1.54 -6.48
N VAL A 199 9.22 2.52 -7.36
CA VAL A 199 8.89 3.94 -7.07
C VAL A 199 7.40 4.11 -6.81
N SER A 200 6.54 3.48 -7.62
CA SER A 200 5.09 3.48 -7.41
C SER A 200 4.71 2.85 -6.05
N ALA A 201 5.30 1.71 -5.70
CA ALA A 201 5.07 1.05 -4.42
C ALA A 201 5.50 1.92 -3.22
N ILE A 202 6.64 2.60 -3.31
CA ILE A 202 7.11 3.53 -2.27
C ILE A 202 6.14 4.70 -2.10
N LEU A 203 5.71 5.33 -3.20
CA LEU A 203 4.77 6.46 -3.15
C LEU A 203 3.42 6.05 -2.53
N LEU A 204 2.88 4.90 -2.93
CA LEU A 204 1.67 4.34 -2.31
C LEU A 204 1.90 3.94 -0.84
N GLY A 205 3.10 3.49 -0.48
CA GLY A 205 3.50 3.22 0.90
C GLY A 205 3.46 4.47 1.78
N VAL A 206 4.02 5.58 1.31
CA VAL A 206 3.94 6.87 2.01
C VAL A 206 2.49 7.29 2.19
N GLN A 207 1.66 7.19 1.14
CA GLN A 207 0.23 7.51 1.24
C GLN A 207 -0.50 6.59 2.22
N THR A 208 -0.13 5.32 2.31
CA THR A 208 -0.68 4.36 3.27
C THR A 208 -0.43 4.82 4.70
N ILE A 209 0.76 5.35 5.01
CA ILE A 209 1.10 5.89 6.32
C ILE A 209 0.21 7.10 6.65
N ILE A 210 0.04 8.02 5.70
CA ILE A 210 -0.82 9.21 5.87
C ILE A 210 -2.29 8.78 6.10
N CYS A 211 -2.78 7.81 5.32
CA CYS A 211 -4.12 7.25 5.45
C CYS A 211 -4.33 6.59 6.83
N ARG A 212 -3.37 5.78 7.30
CA ARG A 212 -3.39 5.19 8.66
C ARG A 212 -3.48 6.27 9.73
N SER A 213 -2.67 7.33 9.61
CA SER A 213 -2.68 8.46 10.54
C SER A 213 -4.05 9.15 10.58
N ALA A 214 -4.67 9.40 9.41
CA ALA A 214 -5.99 9.99 9.31
C ALA A 214 -7.04 9.15 10.05
N TYR A 215 -7.11 7.84 9.76
CA TYR A 215 -8.06 6.95 10.43
C TYR A 215 -7.82 6.87 11.93
N ASN A 216 -6.56 6.77 12.37
CA ASN A 216 -6.25 6.76 13.80
C ASN A 216 -6.76 8.04 14.48
N SER A 217 -6.59 9.19 13.85
CA SER A 217 -7.14 10.46 14.34
C SER A 217 -8.67 10.45 14.47
N LEU A 218 -9.39 9.79 13.56
CA LEU A 218 -10.84 9.60 13.68
C LEU A 218 -11.20 8.69 14.86
N PHE A 219 -10.51 7.57 15.04
CA PHE A 219 -10.75 6.68 16.19
C PHE A 219 -10.49 7.37 17.52
N TYR A 220 -9.43 8.20 17.61
CA TYR A 220 -9.20 9.05 18.77
C TYR A 220 -10.38 10.00 19.02
N CYS A 221 -10.92 10.63 17.97
CA CYS A 221 -12.07 11.52 18.08
C CYS A 221 -13.34 10.79 18.54
N LEU A 222 -13.62 9.60 17.99
CA LEU A 222 -14.76 8.77 18.40
C LEU A 222 -14.65 8.35 19.86
N ARG A 223 -13.44 7.97 20.29
CA ARG A 223 -13.16 7.59 21.67
C ARG A 223 -13.35 8.76 22.64
N GLU A 224 -12.82 9.94 22.31
CA GLU A 224 -12.96 11.12 23.16
C GLU A 224 -14.44 11.47 23.39
N MET A 225 -15.23 11.51 22.32
CA MET A 225 -16.66 11.78 22.43
C MET A 225 -17.40 10.69 23.22
N SER A 226 -17.01 9.42 23.07
CA SER A 226 -17.62 8.33 23.85
C SER A 226 -17.37 8.50 25.36
N ILE A 227 -16.17 8.94 25.74
CA ILE A 227 -15.82 9.22 27.14
C ILE A 227 -16.61 10.44 27.64
N GLU A 228 -16.69 11.51 26.85
CA GLU A 228 -17.44 12.71 27.21
C GLU A 228 -18.93 12.41 27.41
N TYR A 229 -19.52 11.56 26.57
CA TYR A 229 -20.89 11.09 26.73
C TYR A 229 -21.09 10.27 28.02
N LEU A 230 -20.16 9.35 28.32
CA LEU A 230 -20.22 8.56 29.55
C LEU A 230 -20.11 9.46 30.80
N LYS A 231 -19.19 10.44 30.78
CA LYS A 231 -19.03 11.39 31.88
C LYS A 231 -20.29 12.23 32.10
N LYS A 232 -20.92 12.72 31.03
CA LYS A 232 -22.15 13.51 31.11
C LYS A 232 -23.34 12.69 31.64
N ASN A 233 -23.41 11.41 31.30
CA ASN A 233 -24.42 10.52 31.85
C ASN A 233 -24.14 10.20 33.34
N ASP A 234 -22.88 10.03 33.74
CA ASP A 234 -22.51 9.81 35.15
C ASP A 234 -22.82 11.03 36.03
N GLU A 235 -22.55 12.25 35.55
CA GLU A 235 -22.91 13.51 36.22
C GLU A 235 -24.44 13.69 36.36
N GLN A 236 -25.25 13.19 35.41
CA GLN A 236 -26.71 13.17 35.53
C GLN A 236 -27.24 12.09 36.49
N ILE A 237 -26.47 11.02 36.74
CA ILE A 237 -26.83 9.91 37.63
C ILE A 237 -26.43 10.19 39.10
N GLY A 238 -25.64 11.24 39.36
CA GLY A 238 -25.20 11.65 40.70
C GLY A 238 -26.28 12.16 41.66
N LEU A 239 -27.56 12.14 41.29
CA LEU A 239 -28.69 12.54 42.15
C LEU A 239 -29.62 11.40 42.63
N ASP A 240 -29.37 10.13 42.30
CA ASP A 240 -30.19 9.04 42.84
C ASP A 240 -29.39 7.75 43.12
N ASN A 241 -29.80 7.00 44.15
CA ASN A 241 -29.09 5.96 44.89
C ASN A 241 -28.80 4.66 44.11
N ASN A 242 -28.20 4.74 42.91
CA ASN A 242 -28.01 3.59 42.02
C ASN A 242 -26.55 3.41 41.52
N LYS A 243 -25.57 3.61 42.41
CA LYS A 243 -24.12 3.40 42.15
C LYS A 243 -23.77 2.02 41.56
N VAL A 244 -24.64 1.02 41.73
CA VAL A 244 -24.48 -0.33 41.19
C VAL A 244 -24.60 -0.36 39.64
N ASN A 245 -25.39 0.52 39.04
CA ASN A 245 -25.58 0.54 37.58
C ASN A 245 -24.49 1.31 36.81
N ALA A 246 -23.96 2.40 37.37
CA ALA A 246 -22.83 3.15 36.80
C ALA A 246 -21.56 2.28 36.76
N GLY A 247 -21.25 1.58 37.86
CA GLY A 247 -20.16 0.60 37.90
C GLY A 247 -20.35 -0.52 36.86
N ARG A 248 -21.58 -0.99 36.66
CA ARG A 248 -21.89 -2.04 35.66
C ARG A 248 -21.73 -1.58 34.22
N ILE A 249 -21.99 -0.31 33.91
CA ILE A 249 -21.80 0.27 32.57
C ILE A 249 -20.31 0.50 32.30
N ILE A 250 -19.56 1.01 33.28
CA ILE A 250 -18.10 1.17 33.18
C ILE A 250 -17.43 -0.19 32.98
N VAL A 251 -17.84 -1.21 33.74
CA VAL A 251 -17.34 -2.59 33.58
C VAL A 251 -17.69 -3.16 32.20
N LYS A 252 -18.88 -2.89 31.65
CA LYS A 252 -19.23 -3.28 30.28
C LYS A 252 -18.36 -2.57 29.24
N GLY A 253 -18.10 -1.28 29.41
CA GLY A 253 -17.19 -0.51 28.55
C GLY A 253 -15.76 -1.07 28.59
N ILE A 254 -15.23 -1.29 29.80
CA ILE A 254 -13.92 -1.90 30.02
C ILE A 254 -13.85 -3.30 29.41
N ASN A 255 -14.87 -4.15 29.59
CA ASN A 255 -14.91 -5.48 28.98
C ASN A 255 -14.97 -5.42 27.45
N SER A 256 -15.70 -4.47 26.87
CA SER A 256 -15.70 -4.29 25.41
C SER A 256 -14.33 -3.86 24.88
N ILE A 257 -13.61 -3.02 25.63
CA ILE A 257 -12.23 -2.61 25.31
C ILE A 257 -11.29 -3.79 25.47
N LEU A 258 -11.44 -4.58 26.53
CA LEU A 258 -10.64 -5.77 26.80
C LEU A 258 -10.80 -6.78 25.66
N GLU A 259 -12.04 -7.03 25.21
CA GLU A 259 -12.29 -7.89 24.05
C GLU A 259 -11.69 -7.31 22.77
N GLN A 260 -11.79 -6.00 22.54
CA GLN A 260 -11.18 -5.38 21.37
C GLN A 260 -9.66 -5.52 21.36
N VAL A 261 -9.02 -5.37 22.53
CA VAL A 261 -7.57 -5.56 22.70
C VAL A 261 -7.18 -7.03 22.55
N ILE A 262 -7.95 -7.96 23.11
CA ILE A 262 -7.73 -9.41 22.97
C ILE A 262 -7.86 -9.82 21.49
N ASN A 263 -8.90 -9.35 20.80
CA ASN A 263 -9.10 -9.64 19.38
C ASN A 263 -7.99 -9.04 18.51
N LEU A 264 -7.52 -7.84 18.83
CA LEU A 264 -6.38 -7.22 18.16
C LEU A 264 -5.09 -8.02 18.41
N ASN A 265 -4.86 -8.47 19.65
CA ASN A 265 -3.71 -9.28 20.01
C ASN A 265 -3.74 -10.64 19.32
N ASN A 266 -4.91 -11.29 19.27
CA ASN A 266 -5.10 -12.57 18.58
C ASN A 266 -4.93 -12.45 17.07
N ALA A 267 -5.44 -11.37 16.45
CA ALA A 267 -5.21 -11.09 15.05
C ALA A 267 -3.71 -10.86 14.74
N THR A 268 -3.01 -10.20 15.67
CA THR A 268 -1.57 -9.96 15.56
C THR A 268 -0.78 -11.26 15.73
N ASN A 269 -1.10 -12.09 16.72
CA ASN A 269 -0.50 -13.41 16.91
C ASN A 269 -0.74 -14.33 15.70
N LYS A 270 -1.97 -14.36 15.18
CA LYS A 270 -2.27 -15.10 13.95
C LYS A 270 -1.44 -14.60 12.76
N GLN A 271 -1.18 -13.30 12.68
CA GLN A 271 -0.30 -12.74 11.66
C GLN A 271 1.17 -13.16 11.88
N TYR A 272 1.64 -13.21 13.13
CA TYR A 272 2.96 -13.74 13.45
C TYR A 272 3.09 -15.23 13.09
N ASP A 273 2.08 -16.06 13.38
CA ASP A 273 2.07 -17.48 13.04
C ASP A 273 2.08 -17.70 11.52
N ILE A 274 1.29 -16.93 10.76
CA ILE A 274 1.31 -16.99 9.29
C ILE A 274 2.70 -16.59 8.76
N THR A 275 3.31 -15.56 9.36
CA THR A 275 4.63 -15.09 8.94
C THR A 275 5.72 -16.11 9.31
N ALA A 276 5.63 -16.74 10.48
CA ALA A 276 6.54 -17.79 10.93
C ALA A 276 6.41 -19.07 10.10
N ALA A 277 5.18 -19.47 9.74
CA ALA A 277 4.93 -20.59 8.84
C ALA A 277 5.44 -20.32 7.42
N ALA A 278 5.30 -19.07 6.93
CA ALA A 278 5.92 -18.68 5.67
C ALA A 278 7.45 -18.73 5.73
N LEU A 279 8.05 -18.30 6.85
CA LEU A 279 9.50 -18.34 7.05
C LEU A 279 10.03 -19.78 7.11
N SER A 280 9.37 -20.68 7.84
CA SER A 280 9.78 -22.09 7.89
C SER A 280 9.59 -22.81 6.55
N GLY A 281 8.55 -22.43 5.79
CA GLY A 281 8.35 -22.89 4.42
C GLY A 281 9.49 -22.45 3.49
N ILE A 282 10.00 -21.22 3.67
CA ILE A 282 11.18 -20.73 2.94
C ILE A 282 12.43 -21.49 3.34
N ASP A 283 12.66 -21.74 4.64
CA ASP A 283 13.83 -22.50 5.12
C ASP A 283 13.83 -23.95 4.62
N MET A 284 12.67 -24.62 4.63
CA MET A 284 12.53 -25.96 4.05
C MET A 284 12.85 -25.96 2.56
N ASN A 285 12.34 -24.99 1.81
CA ASN A 285 12.63 -24.87 0.39
C ASN A 285 14.12 -24.59 0.14
N MET A 286 14.76 -23.75 0.97
CA MET A 286 16.19 -23.44 0.89
C MET A 286 17.04 -24.68 1.17
N SER A 287 16.68 -25.49 2.17
CA SER A 287 17.33 -26.76 2.47
C SER A 287 17.22 -27.76 1.31
N ARG A 288 16.02 -27.90 0.72
CA ARG A 288 15.81 -28.77 -0.45
C ARG A 288 16.62 -28.33 -1.68
N ILE A 289 16.74 -27.01 -1.87
CA ILE A 289 17.58 -26.45 -2.94
C ILE A 289 19.06 -26.78 -2.68
N ASN A 290 19.54 -26.61 -1.45
CA ASN A 290 20.92 -26.94 -1.10
C ASN A 290 21.24 -28.44 -1.26
N SER A 291 20.32 -29.33 -0.87
CA SER A 291 20.52 -30.77 -1.09
C SER A 291 20.56 -31.12 -2.58
N CYS A 292 19.72 -30.50 -3.41
CA CYS A 292 19.76 -30.68 -4.86
C CYS A 292 21.06 -30.16 -5.48
N LEU A 293 21.53 -28.99 -5.05
CA LEU A 293 22.82 -28.44 -5.50
C LEU A 293 24.00 -29.34 -5.12
N SER A 294 23.99 -29.93 -3.92
CA SER A 294 25.01 -30.91 -3.51
C SER A 294 24.98 -32.14 -4.41
N SER A 295 23.81 -32.73 -4.66
CA SER A 295 23.71 -33.90 -5.54
C SER A 295 24.12 -33.59 -6.98
N ILE A 296 23.83 -32.40 -7.49
CA ILE A 296 24.31 -31.95 -8.81
C ILE A 296 25.84 -31.81 -8.80
N SER A 297 26.41 -31.24 -7.75
CA SER A 297 27.87 -31.12 -7.59
C SER A 297 28.54 -32.50 -7.58
N ASP A 298 27.99 -33.47 -6.85
CA ASP A 298 28.52 -34.83 -6.77
C ASP A 298 28.48 -35.53 -8.14
N VAL A 299 27.40 -35.36 -8.91
CA VAL A 299 27.29 -35.89 -10.28
C VAL A 299 28.30 -35.22 -11.22
N LEU A 300 28.52 -33.91 -11.09
CA LEU A 300 29.49 -33.17 -11.88
C LEU A 300 30.93 -33.62 -11.61
N VAL A 301 31.26 -33.93 -10.35
CA VAL A 301 32.57 -34.49 -9.98
C VAL A 301 32.76 -35.87 -10.60
N ILE A 302 31.74 -36.73 -10.57
CA ILE A 302 31.78 -38.07 -11.19
C ILE A 302 31.93 -38.00 -12.72
N LEU A 303 31.28 -37.04 -13.38
CA LEU A 303 31.39 -36.83 -14.83
C LEU A 303 32.73 -36.21 -15.26
N SER A 304 33.50 -35.66 -14.31
CA SER A 304 34.81 -35.03 -14.57
C SER A 304 36.00 -36.00 -14.40
N GLN A 305 35.75 -37.23 -13.96
CA GLN A 305 36.71 -38.33 -13.87
C GLN A 305 36.57 -39.29 -15.06
#